data_AF-A0A1I7A484-F1
#
_entry.id   AF-A0A1I7A484-F1
#
_cell.length_a   1.000
_cell.length_b   1.000
_cell.length_c   1.000
_cell.angle_alpha   90.00
_cell.angle_beta   90.00
_cell.angle_gamma   90.00
#
_symmetry.space_group_name_H-M   'P 1'
#
loop_
_entity.id
_entity.type
_entity.pdbx_description
1 polymer ?
#
loop_
_entity_poly.entity_id
_entity_poly.type
_entity_poly.pdbx_seq_one_letter_code
_entity_poly.pdbx_strand_id
1 'polypeptide(L)'
;MSHVEEVGNTLAAMLGRLPPEQLHPARAWIEEYALPTLTEIGQGSTSPELAEAVALLDQARELIDDVLALSDNTRGHLVSYLATLGVNSERPPPSLPHPSTRPRVPTDSSRDRSWIDQVRERLPEHTGGQTTGLTYDQDGTELTETSGREEVSERARLNLHDSTWFSTDDRGAPAVYTHVETKYAQRMKERGQTHGVIVLNKDMCSGQRGNCYQAVRAILPRGSTLVVWEPGKQHPVTIHGEARP
;
A
#
# COMPACT_ATOMS: atom_id res chain seq x y z
N MET A 1 -10.75 -28.00 -26.76
CA MET A 1 -10.98 -27.46 -25.40
C MET A 1 -12.47 -27.51 -25.16
N SER A 2 -12.88 -28.20 -24.10
CA SER A 2 -14.28 -28.51 -23.81
C SER A 2 -15.00 -27.26 -23.29
N HIS A 3 -16.24 -27.01 -23.70
CA HIS A 3 -17.07 -25.91 -23.16
C HIS A 3 -17.16 -25.93 -21.61
N VAL A 4 -16.95 -27.10 -21.00
CA VAL A 4 -16.91 -27.28 -19.54
C VAL A 4 -15.65 -26.66 -18.91
N GLU A 5 -14.50 -26.73 -19.58
CA GLU A 5 -13.25 -26.11 -19.12
C GLU A 5 -13.32 -24.57 -19.21
N GLU A 6 -13.98 -24.04 -20.24
CA GLU A 6 -14.19 -22.61 -20.43
C GLU A 6 -15.10 -22.01 -19.35
N VAL A 7 -16.19 -22.70 -19.00
CA VAL A 7 -17.08 -22.31 -17.91
C VAL A 7 -16.36 -22.39 -16.56
N GLY A 8 -15.58 -23.45 -16.32
CA GLY A 8 -14.78 -23.59 -15.09
C GLY A 8 -13.77 -22.46 -14.91
N ASN A 9 -13.06 -22.09 -15.98
CA ASN A 9 -12.09 -20.99 -15.95
C ASN A 9 -12.77 -19.62 -15.76
N THR A 10 -13.95 -19.41 -16.36
CA THR A 10 -14.72 -18.17 -16.22
C THR A 10 -15.23 -18.00 -14.79
N LEU A 11 -15.77 -19.06 -14.18
CA LEU A 11 -16.25 -19.04 -12.80
C LEU A 11 -15.09 -18.84 -11.81
N ALA A 12 -13.95 -19.47 -12.03
CA ALA A 12 -12.74 -19.26 -11.21
C ALA A 12 -12.24 -17.80 -11.31
N ALA A 13 -12.27 -17.20 -12.50
CA ALA A 13 -11.89 -15.81 -12.71
C ALA A 13 -12.88 -14.81 -12.06
N MET A 14 -14.17 -15.11 -12.05
CA MET A 14 -15.19 -14.29 -11.37
C MET A 14 -15.04 -14.38 -9.84
N LEU A 15 -14.80 -15.57 -9.30
CA LEU A 15 -14.52 -15.77 -7.87
C LEU A 15 -13.27 -15.00 -7.41
N GLY A 16 -12.24 -14.93 -8.25
CA GLY A 16 -11.02 -14.16 -7.96
C GLY A 16 -11.17 -12.64 -8.01
N ARG A 17 -12.32 -12.13 -8.49
CA ARG A 17 -12.63 -10.68 -8.54
C ARG A 17 -13.50 -10.22 -7.38
N LEU A 18 -14.06 -11.13 -6.59
CA LEU A 18 -14.67 -10.77 -5.32
C LEU A 18 -13.54 -10.26 -4.40
N PRO A 19 -13.72 -9.15 -3.65
CA PRO A 19 -12.66 -8.53 -2.86
C PRO A 19 -12.73 -8.85 -1.36
N PRO A 20 -12.66 -10.13 -0.90
CA PRO A 20 -12.71 -10.42 0.53
C PRO A 20 -11.45 -9.90 1.25
N GLU A 21 -10.33 -9.75 0.55
CA GLU A 21 -9.06 -9.29 1.14
C GLU A 21 -9.10 -7.85 1.66
N GLN A 22 -10.01 -7.00 1.18
CA GLN A 22 -10.19 -5.65 1.72
C GLN A 22 -11.13 -5.59 2.93
N LEU A 23 -11.98 -6.61 3.09
CA LEU A 23 -12.94 -6.70 4.20
C LEU A 23 -12.30 -7.23 5.48
N HIS A 24 -11.30 -8.10 5.39
CA HIS A 24 -10.58 -8.61 6.58
C HIS A 24 -9.83 -7.51 7.36
N PRO A 25 -9.06 -6.60 6.72
CA PRO A 25 -8.42 -5.48 7.41
C PRO A 25 -9.43 -4.50 8.01
N ALA A 26 -10.56 -4.26 7.33
CA ALA A 26 -11.62 -3.40 7.84
C ALA A 26 -12.28 -4.01 9.09
N ARG A 27 -12.57 -5.32 9.07
CA ARG A 27 -13.07 -6.08 10.23
C ARG A 27 -12.09 -6.01 11.40
N ALA A 28 -10.82 -6.30 11.16
CA ALA A 28 -9.78 -6.27 12.18
C ALA A 28 -9.63 -4.88 12.80
N TRP A 29 -9.67 -3.81 12.00
CA TRP A 29 -9.63 -2.44 12.52
C TRP A 29 -10.84 -2.12 13.41
N ILE A 30 -12.05 -2.56 13.04
CA ILE A 30 -13.25 -2.33 13.86
C ILE A 30 -13.13 -3.07 15.20
N GLU A 31 -12.76 -4.35 15.16
CA GLU A 31 -12.71 -5.25 16.34
C GLU A 31 -11.55 -4.93 17.28
N GLU A 32 -10.36 -4.72 16.73
CA GLU A 32 -9.12 -4.57 17.52
C GLU A 32 -8.84 -3.12 17.92
N TYR A 33 -9.42 -2.13 17.22
CA TYR A 33 -9.09 -0.72 17.44
C TYR A 33 -10.31 0.15 17.72
N ALA A 34 -11.29 0.21 16.82
CA ALA A 34 -12.39 1.18 16.92
C ALA A 34 -13.30 0.93 18.13
N LEU A 35 -13.81 -0.30 18.29
CA LEU A 35 -14.72 -0.66 19.40
C LEU A 35 -14.04 -0.59 20.77
N PRO A 36 -12.81 -1.11 20.97
CA PRO A 36 -12.09 -0.97 22.24
C PRO A 36 -11.84 0.50 22.61
N THR A 37 -11.44 1.33 21.65
CA THR A 37 -11.17 2.75 21.88
C THR A 37 -12.43 3.50 22.31
N LEU A 38 -13.57 3.27 21.63
CA LEU A 38 -14.84 3.90 22.00
C LEU A 38 -15.38 3.41 23.34
N THR A 39 -15.12 2.14 23.69
CA THR A 39 -15.49 1.57 24.99
C THR A 39 -14.68 2.21 26.12
N GLU A 40 -13.39 2.43 25.92
CA GLU A 40 -12.51 3.11 26.89
C GLU A 40 -12.92 4.58 27.08
N ILE A 41 -13.12 5.32 25.99
CA ILE A 41 -13.57 6.72 26.02
C ILE A 41 -14.98 6.84 26.62
N GLY A 42 -15.82 5.82 26.43
CA GLY A 42 -17.21 5.78 26.89
C GLY A 42 -17.39 5.44 28.36
N GLN A 43 -16.34 5.08 29.10
CA GLN A 43 -16.47 4.76 30.52
C GLN A 43 -16.99 5.97 31.31
N GLY A 44 -18.24 5.88 31.77
CA GLY A 44 -18.93 6.94 32.51
C GLY A 44 -19.58 8.02 31.64
N SER A 45 -19.56 7.89 30.32
CA SER A 45 -20.27 8.77 29.39
C SER A 45 -21.74 8.37 29.26
N THR A 46 -22.65 9.34 29.23
CA THR A 46 -24.08 9.14 28.93
C THR A 46 -24.46 9.73 27.57
N SER A 47 -23.48 9.98 26.69
CA SER A 47 -23.73 10.54 25.36
C SER A 47 -24.47 9.52 24.48
N PRO A 48 -25.68 9.84 23.98
CA PRO A 48 -26.40 8.98 23.05
C PRO A 48 -25.67 8.84 21.71
N GLU A 49 -24.93 9.86 21.27
CA GLU A 49 -24.15 9.85 20.03
C GLU A 49 -23.01 8.82 20.07
N LEU A 50 -22.38 8.66 21.24
CA LEU A 50 -21.35 7.64 21.44
C LEU A 50 -21.95 6.23 21.39
N ALA A 51 -23.11 6.03 22.02
CA ALA A 51 -23.83 4.76 21.98
C ALA A 51 -24.25 4.38 20.55
N GLU A 52 -24.72 5.36 19.77
CA GLU A 52 -25.06 5.18 18.36
C GLU A 52 -23.84 4.82 17.50
N ALA A 53 -22.70 5.50 17.70
CA ALA A 53 -21.46 5.21 16.98
C ALA A 53 -20.94 3.78 17.22
N VAL A 54 -21.00 3.30 18.48
CA VAL A 54 -20.65 1.92 18.82
C VAL A 54 -21.58 0.93 18.13
N ALA A 55 -22.90 1.16 18.18
CA ALA A 55 -23.88 0.29 17.54
C ALA A 55 -23.70 0.21 16.02
N LEU A 56 -23.37 1.32 15.36
CA LEU A 56 -23.11 1.35 13.91
C LEU A 56 -21.82 0.57 13.54
N LEU A 57 -20.79 0.61 14.38
CA LEU A 57 -19.57 -0.14 14.16
C LEU A 57 -19.76 -1.65 14.37
N ASP A 58 -20.55 -2.05 15.38
CA ASP A 58 -20.95 -3.44 15.56
C ASP A 58 -21.78 -3.94 14.37
N GLN A 59 -22.74 -3.15 13.89
CA GLN A 59 -23.51 -3.48 12.69
C GLN A 59 -22.62 -3.61 11.45
N ALA A 60 -21.64 -2.72 11.29
CA ALA A 60 -20.70 -2.80 10.18
C ALA A 60 -19.85 -4.08 10.24
N ARG A 61 -19.42 -4.50 11.44
CA ARG A 61 -18.70 -5.76 11.65
C ARG A 61 -19.54 -6.97 11.25
N GLU A 62 -20.80 -7.02 11.68
CA GLU A 62 -21.73 -8.11 11.33
C GLU A 62 -21.97 -8.20 9.82
N LEU A 63 -22.18 -7.06 9.15
CA LEU A 63 -22.35 -7.04 7.69
C LEU A 63 -21.09 -7.51 6.95
N ILE A 64 -19.91 -7.21 7.48
CA ILE A 64 -18.65 -7.72 6.92
C ILE A 64 -18.57 -9.24 7.10
N ASP A 65 -18.90 -9.76 8.28
CA ASP A 65 -18.91 -11.19 8.57
C ASP A 65 -19.88 -11.94 7.65
N ASP A 66 -21.07 -11.39 7.41
CA ASP A 66 -22.08 -11.96 6.50
C ASP A 66 -21.58 -12.02 5.06
N VAL A 67 -20.93 -10.96 4.56
CA VAL A 67 -20.39 -10.93 3.19
C VAL A 67 -19.25 -11.93 3.03
N LEU A 68 -18.38 -12.06 4.04
CA LEU A 68 -17.30 -13.06 4.04
C LEU A 68 -17.88 -14.48 4.04
N ALA A 69 -18.82 -14.78 4.92
CA ALA A 69 -19.48 -16.08 5.01
C ALA A 69 -20.23 -16.45 3.72
N LEU A 70 -20.96 -15.50 3.12
CA LEU A 70 -21.66 -15.70 1.85
C LEU A 70 -20.68 -16.00 0.71
N SER A 71 -19.55 -15.29 0.68
CA SER A 71 -18.50 -15.49 -0.32
C SER A 71 -17.87 -16.87 -0.21
N ASP A 72 -17.54 -17.31 1.01
CA ASP A 72 -16.97 -18.63 1.27
C ASP A 72 -17.95 -19.76 0.95
N ASN A 73 -19.21 -19.59 1.34
CA ASN A 73 -20.27 -20.55 1.03
C ASN A 73 -20.47 -20.69 -0.49
N THR A 74 -20.56 -19.57 -1.21
CA THR A 74 -20.68 -19.55 -2.67
C THR A 74 -19.49 -20.23 -3.34
N ARG A 75 -18.27 -19.94 -2.87
CA ARG A 75 -17.04 -20.58 -3.35
C ARG A 75 -17.06 -22.09 -3.10
N GLY A 76 -17.46 -22.52 -1.91
CA GLY A 76 -17.58 -23.94 -1.55
C GLY A 76 -18.56 -24.70 -2.45
N HIS A 77 -19.71 -24.11 -2.74
CA HIS A 77 -20.69 -24.70 -3.66
C HIS A 77 -20.17 -24.81 -5.09
N LEU A 78 -19.49 -23.78 -5.60
CA LEU A 78 -18.91 -23.78 -6.95
C LEU A 78 -17.76 -24.80 -7.08
N VAL A 79 -16.87 -24.88 -6.10
CA VAL A 79 -15.81 -25.89 -6.07
C VAL A 79 -16.39 -27.30 -6.05
N SER A 80 -17.42 -27.54 -5.23
CA SER A 80 -18.09 -28.83 -5.14
C SER A 80 -18.75 -29.21 -6.47
N TYR A 81 -19.40 -28.26 -7.15
CA TYR A 81 -20.00 -28.49 -8.46
C TYR A 81 -18.96 -28.75 -9.55
N LEU A 82 -17.81 -28.08 -9.54
CA LEU A 82 -16.72 -28.37 -10.48
C LEU A 82 -16.14 -29.78 -10.27
N ALA A 83 -16.05 -30.23 -9.02
CA ALA A 83 -15.61 -31.59 -8.70
C ALA A 83 -16.59 -32.67 -9.23
N THR A 84 -17.91 -32.44 -9.19
CA THR A 84 -18.88 -33.40 -9.75
C THR A 84 -18.80 -33.52 -11.27
N LEU A 85 -18.29 -32.50 -11.95
CA LEU A 85 -18.05 -32.49 -13.40
C LEU A 85 -16.74 -33.19 -13.80
N GLY A 86 -16.01 -33.79 -12.86
CA GLY A 86 -14.74 -34.47 -13.13
C GLY A 86 -13.57 -33.52 -13.36
N VAL A 87 -13.74 -32.23 -13.07
CA VAL A 87 -12.65 -31.25 -13.02
C VAL A 87 -11.92 -31.43 -11.68
N ASN A 88 -11.23 -32.56 -11.55
CA ASN A 88 -10.25 -32.75 -10.49
C ASN A 88 -8.97 -32.04 -10.91
N SER A 89 -8.80 -30.83 -10.41
CA SER A 89 -7.59 -30.04 -10.54
C SER A 89 -6.43 -30.75 -9.82
N GLU A 90 -5.82 -31.76 -10.43
CA GLU A 90 -4.42 -32.10 -10.17
C GLU A 90 -3.49 -30.97 -10.65
N ARG A 91 -4.01 -30.04 -11.44
CA ARG A 91 -3.45 -28.69 -11.49
C ARG A 91 -3.88 -27.95 -10.23
N PRO A 92 -2.94 -27.44 -9.40
CA PRO A 92 -3.31 -26.56 -8.31
C PRO A 92 -4.20 -25.44 -8.89
N PRO A 93 -5.21 -24.96 -8.13
CA PRO A 93 -6.06 -23.87 -8.60
C PRO A 93 -5.15 -22.79 -9.18
N PRO A 94 -5.44 -22.22 -10.38
CA PRO A 94 -4.70 -21.07 -10.85
C PRO A 94 -4.75 -20.10 -9.68
N SER A 95 -3.57 -19.82 -9.12
CA SER A 95 -3.45 -19.02 -7.92
C SER A 95 -4.28 -17.78 -8.19
N LEU A 96 -5.32 -17.57 -7.38
CA LEU A 96 -6.02 -16.30 -7.37
C LEU A 96 -4.94 -15.22 -7.42
N PRO A 97 -5.12 -14.15 -8.18
CA PRO A 97 -4.13 -13.11 -8.22
C PRO A 97 -4.04 -12.50 -6.82
N HIS A 98 -3.20 -13.09 -5.98
CA HIS A 98 -2.64 -12.49 -4.79
C HIS A 98 -2.13 -11.12 -5.24
N PRO A 99 -2.14 -10.04 -4.42
CA PRO A 99 -1.46 -8.77 -4.74
C PRO A 99 -0.10 -8.94 -5.45
N SER A 100 0.54 -10.07 -5.17
CA SER A 100 1.61 -10.76 -5.88
C SER A 100 1.30 -11.31 -7.32
N THR A 101 0.35 -10.83 -8.12
CA THR A 101 0.07 -11.42 -9.46
C THR A 101 -0.39 -10.41 -10.51
N ARG A 102 -0.27 -9.12 -10.16
CA ARG A 102 0.17 -8.12 -11.14
C ARG A 102 1.50 -8.64 -11.71
N PRO A 103 1.91 -8.26 -12.94
CA PRO A 103 3.26 -8.52 -13.40
C PRO A 103 4.22 -8.08 -12.29
N ARG A 104 4.76 -9.05 -11.54
CA ARG A 104 5.73 -8.76 -10.49
C ARG A 104 6.92 -8.32 -11.28
N VAL A 105 7.32 -7.09 -11.04
CA VAL A 105 8.62 -6.63 -11.45
C VAL A 105 9.47 -6.97 -10.24
N PRO A 106 10.33 -8.00 -10.29
CA PRO A 106 11.36 -8.14 -9.28
C PRO A 106 11.98 -6.76 -9.05
N THR A 107 12.21 -6.38 -7.80
CA THR A 107 12.95 -5.14 -7.53
C THR A 107 14.37 -5.16 -8.12
N ASP A 108 14.85 -6.33 -8.57
CA ASP A 108 16.03 -6.49 -9.44
C ASP A 108 15.86 -5.89 -10.86
N SER A 109 14.62 -5.85 -11.40
CA SER A 109 14.29 -5.14 -12.65
C SER A 109 14.19 -3.63 -12.48
N SER A 110 14.37 -3.10 -11.27
CA SER A 110 14.56 -1.65 -11.05
C SER A 110 15.78 -1.09 -11.76
N ARG A 111 16.67 -1.95 -12.29
CA ARG A 111 17.80 -1.59 -13.15
C ARG A 111 17.52 -1.76 -14.64
N ASP A 112 16.38 -2.34 -15.01
CA ASP A 112 15.99 -2.52 -16.40
C ASP A 112 15.37 -1.24 -16.94
N ARG A 113 16.12 -0.57 -17.82
CA ARG A 113 15.71 0.66 -18.47
C ARG A 113 14.41 0.51 -19.26
N SER A 114 14.21 -0.62 -19.94
CA SER A 114 13.02 -0.85 -20.75
C SER A 114 11.75 -0.90 -19.91
N TRP A 115 11.87 -1.42 -18.69
CA TRP A 115 10.80 -1.41 -17.71
C TRP A 115 10.52 0.01 -17.20
N ILE A 116 11.56 0.78 -16.87
CA ILE A 116 11.42 2.15 -16.39
C ILE A 116 10.73 3.05 -17.42
N ASP A 117 11.07 2.90 -18.69
CA ASP A 117 10.45 3.70 -19.75
C ASP A 117 8.94 3.38 -19.88
N GLN A 118 8.53 2.11 -19.73
CA GLN A 118 7.11 1.74 -19.67
C GLN A 118 6.38 2.30 -18.44
N VAL A 119 7.03 2.33 -17.27
CA VAL A 119 6.44 2.90 -16.05
C VAL A 119 6.28 4.41 -16.19
N ARG A 120 7.24 5.10 -16.82
CA ARG A 120 7.19 6.54 -17.07
C ARG A 120 6.04 6.93 -17.99
N GLU A 121 5.75 6.15 -19.02
CA GLU A 121 4.61 6.41 -19.92
C GLU A 121 3.25 6.40 -19.20
N ARG A 122 3.17 5.73 -18.05
CA ARG A 122 1.95 5.65 -17.25
C ARG A 122 1.81 6.79 -16.25
N LEU A 123 2.87 7.54 -15.99
CA LEU A 123 2.83 8.69 -15.10
C LEU A 123 2.24 9.90 -15.85
N PRO A 124 1.38 10.70 -15.18
CA PRO A 124 0.90 11.93 -15.78
C PRO A 124 2.06 12.91 -15.97
N GLU A 125 2.01 13.68 -17.06
CA GLU A 125 2.94 14.78 -17.28
C GLU A 125 2.83 15.80 -16.13
N HIS A 126 3.98 16.26 -15.62
CA HIS A 126 4.01 17.22 -14.53
C HIS A 126 3.84 18.66 -15.06
N THR A 127 2.64 19.22 -14.94
CA THR A 127 2.29 20.57 -15.44
C THR A 127 2.31 21.66 -14.37
N GLY A 128 3.08 21.48 -13.29
CA GLY A 128 3.23 22.48 -12.22
C GLY A 128 2.30 22.32 -11.01
N GLY A 129 1.74 21.11 -10.81
CA GLY A 129 0.86 20.76 -9.69
C GLY A 129 1.47 19.76 -8.71
N GLN A 130 0.69 18.77 -8.30
CA GLN A 130 1.16 17.67 -7.45
C GLN A 130 2.17 16.79 -8.21
N THR A 131 3.18 16.32 -7.49
CA THR A 131 4.07 15.25 -7.97
C THR A 131 3.34 13.93 -7.80
N THR A 132 3.43 13.06 -8.79
CA THR A 132 2.89 11.71 -8.75
C THR A 132 4.05 10.74 -8.92
N GLY A 133 4.10 9.71 -8.09
CA GLY A 133 5.03 8.61 -8.23
C GLY A 133 4.31 7.27 -8.26
N LEU A 134 4.89 6.33 -9.01
CA LEU A 134 4.55 4.92 -8.94
C LEU A 134 5.62 4.25 -8.07
N THR A 135 5.17 3.66 -6.97
CA THR A 135 6.02 2.99 -5.99
C THR A 135 5.84 1.48 -6.12
N TYR A 136 6.91 0.73 -5.89
CA TYR A 136 6.96 -0.72 -5.98
C TYR A 136 7.61 -1.25 -4.72
N ASP A 137 6.88 -2.03 -3.94
CA ASP A 137 7.41 -2.64 -2.74
C ASP A 137 8.34 -3.83 -3.02
N GLN A 138 8.87 -4.44 -1.96
CA GLN A 138 9.79 -5.57 -2.06
C GLN A 138 9.17 -6.77 -2.80
N ASP A 139 7.84 -6.89 -2.78
CA ASP A 139 7.07 -7.96 -3.41
C ASP A 139 6.64 -7.58 -4.84
N GLY A 140 7.02 -6.40 -5.31
CA GLY A 140 6.67 -5.86 -6.63
C GLY A 140 5.26 -5.29 -6.70
N THR A 141 4.59 -5.07 -5.56
CA THR A 141 3.26 -4.45 -5.51
C THR A 141 3.36 -2.98 -5.85
N GLU A 142 2.65 -2.59 -6.89
CA GLU A 142 2.59 -1.20 -7.33
C GLU A 142 1.55 -0.39 -6.53
N LEU A 143 1.94 0.80 -6.06
CA LEU A 143 1.07 1.78 -5.44
C LEU A 143 1.31 3.17 -6.05
N THR A 144 0.24 3.87 -6.36
CA THR A 144 0.29 5.27 -6.77
C THR A 144 0.35 6.15 -5.54
N GLU A 145 1.30 7.08 -5.51
CA GLU A 145 1.50 8.02 -4.41
C GLU A 145 1.57 9.45 -4.98
N THR A 146 0.89 10.39 -4.35
CA THR A 146 0.89 11.80 -4.77
C THR A 146 1.43 12.70 -3.65
N SER A 147 2.06 13.81 -4.03
CA SER A 147 2.56 14.79 -3.06
C SER A 147 1.40 15.56 -2.46
N GLY A 148 1.41 15.79 -1.17
CA GLY A 148 0.34 16.49 -0.47
C GLY A 148 0.29 16.12 1.00
N ARG A 149 -0.62 16.76 1.72
CA ARG A 149 -0.82 16.54 3.14
C ARG A 149 -1.83 15.41 3.37
N GLU A 150 -1.35 14.35 4.00
CA GLU A 150 -2.10 13.16 4.40
C GLU A 150 -1.61 12.67 5.77
N GLU A 151 -2.30 11.71 6.39
CA GLU A 151 -1.90 11.14 7.67
C GLU A 151 -0.46 10.61 7.65
N VAL A 152 -0.07 9.87 6.61
CA VAL A 152 1.30 9.36 6.44
C VAL A 152 2.32 10.49 6.36
N SER A 153 1.96 11.64 5.78
CA SER A 153 2.84 12.80 5.69
C SER A 153 3.07 13.44 7.06
N GLU A 154 2.06 13.45 7.93
CA GLU A 154 2.20 13.95 9.30
C GLU A 154 3.06 13.01 10.16
N ARG A 155 2.92 11.70 9.97
CA ARG A 155 3.82 10.73 10.62
C ARG A 155 5.26 10.88 10.14
N ALA A 156 5.46 11.13 8.84
CA ALA A 156 6.78 11.45 8.30
C ALA A 156 7.34 12.75 8.92
N ARG A 157 6.50 13.78 9.10
CA ARG A 157 6.87 15.06 9.74
C ARG A 157 7.37 14.84 11.17
N LEU A 158 6.67 14.04 11.96
CA LEU A 158 7.06 13.70 13.33
C LEU A 158 8.39 12.91 13.35
N ASN A 159 8.51 11.89 12.50
CA ASN A 159 9.75 11.11 12.39
C ASN A 159 10.97 11.97 12.01
N LEU A 160 10.79 12.97 11.14
CA LEU A 160 11.87 13.88 10.77
C LEU A 160 12.21 14.85 11.90
N HIS A 161 11.22 15.32 12.66
CA HIS A 161 11.43 16.19 13.81
C HIS A 161 12.27 15.52 14.89
N ASP A 162 12.02 14.24 15.15
CA ASP A 162 12.72 13.47 16.18
C ASP A 162 14.06 12.88 15.69
N SER A 163 14.43 13.10 14.43
CA SER A 163 15.60 12.50 13.81
C SER A 163 16.89 13.26 14.13
N THR A 164 17.92 12.53 14.58
CA THR A 164 19.28 13.07 14.72
C THR A 164 20.01 13.20 13.38
N TRP A 165 19.47 12.63 12.30
CA TRP A 165 20.04 12.66 10.95
C TRP A 165 19.41 13.72 10.05
N PHE A 166 18.35 14.37 10.52
CA PHE A 166 17.66 15.43 9.79
C PHE A 166 17.52 16.65 10.69
N SER A 167 18.31 17.69 10.43
CA SER A 167 18.15 18.96 11.12
C SER A 167 16.94 19.68 10.55
N THR A 168 15.89 19.83 11.35
CA THR A 168 14.84 20.81 11.08
C THR A 168 15.34 22.18 11.53
N ASP A 169 15.42 23.15 10.61
CA ASP A 169 15.68 24.55 10.99
C ASP A 169 14.53 25.04 11.88
N ASP A 170 14.81 25.89 12.87
CA ASP A 170 13.84 26.37 13.89
C ASP A 170 12.66 27.19 13.32
N ARG A 171 12.61 27.34 11.99
CA ARG A 171 11.67 28.20 11.25
C ARG A 171 10.45 27.48 10.69
N GLY A 172 10.26 26.20 11.03
CA GLY A 172 9.05 25.43 10.70
C GLY A 172 9.35 24.05 10.11
N ALA A 173 8.34 23.18 10.12
CA ALA A 173 8.47 21.81 9.61
C ALA A 173 8.89 21.81 8.13
N PRO A 174 9.85 20.95 7.74
CA PRO A 174 10.39 20.95 6.38
C PRO A 174 9.31 20.47 5.41
N ALA A 175 8.95 21.26 4.39
CA ALA A 175 7.86 20.94 3.44
C ALA A 175 8.01 19.56 2.74
N VAL A 176 9.21 18.99 2.76
CA VAL A 176 9.57 17.67 2.25
C VAL A 176 8.74 16.51 2.83
N TYR A 177 8.12 16.67 4.00
CA TYR A 177 7.26 15.61 4.57
C TYR A 177 6.03 15.29 3.70
N THR A 178 5.62 16.25 2.86
CA THR A 178 4.49 16.09 1.92
C THR A 178 4.90 15.45 0.60
N HIS A 179 6.21 15.27 0.36
CA HIS A 179 6.70 14.77 -0.92
C HIS A 179 6.57 13.25 -1.03
N VAL A 180 6.46 12.75 -2.26
CA VAL A 180 6.09 11.37 -2.58
C VAL A 180 7.11 10.39 -2.01
N GLU A 181 8.39 10.67 -2.22
CA GLU A 181 9.52 9.86 -1.74
C GLU A 181 9.55 9.76 -0.21
N THR A 182 9.21 10.84 0.48
CA THR A 182 9.20 10.90 1.95
C THR A 182 8.02 10.12 2.52
N LYS A 183 6.83 10.28 1.94
CA LYS A 183 5.64 9.48 2.29
C LYS A 183 5.91 7.99 2.08
N TYR A 184 6.53 7.64 0.96
CA TYR A 184 6.84 6.25 0.66
C TYR A 184 7.87 5.67 1.62
N ALA A 185 8.93 6.41 1.95
CA ALA A 185 9.90 6.01 2.98
C ALA A 185 9.24 5.75 4.34
N GLN A 186 8.26 6.59 4.71
CA GLN A 186 7.49 6.40 5.94
C GLN A 186 6.66 5.12 5.90
N ARG A 187 6.00 4.81 4.77
CA ARG A 187 5.27 3.53 4.60
C ARG A 187 6.22 2.34 4.67
N MET A 188 7.41 2.44 4.07
CA MET A 188 8.42 1.39 4.15
C MET A 188 8.80 1.10 5.60
N LYS A 189 9.03 2.15 6.40
CA LYS A 189 9.30 2.04 7.84
C LYS A 189 8.16 1.31 8.57
N GLU A 190 6.93 1.76 8.37
CA GLU A 190 5.74 1.24 9.05
C GLU A 190 5.44 -0.22 8.70
N ARG A 191 5.78 -0.65 7.48
CA ARG A 191 5.55 -2.01 6.97
C ARG A 191 6.73 -2.95 7.17
N GLY A 192 7.83 -2.47 7.78
CA GLY A 192 9.06 -3.25 7.90
C GLY A 192 9.70 -3.61 6.55
N GLN A 193 9.44 -2.82 5.51
CA GLN A 193 9.96 -3.05 4.16
C GLN A 193 11.44 -2.65 4.10
N THR A 194 12.27 -3.55 3.55
CA THR A 194 13.72 -3.34 3.45
C THR A 194 14.16 -2.87 2.07
N HIS A 195 13.32 -2.99 1.05
CA HIS A 195 13.66 -2.55 -0.29
C HIS A 195 12.44 -1.99 -1.01
N GLY A 196 12.57 -0.83 -1.66
CA GLY A 196 11.50 -0.24 -2.47
C GLY A 196 12.05 0.51 -3.67
N VAL A 197 11.20 0.70 -4.68
CA VAL A 197 11.51 1.47 -5.88
C VAL A 197 10.41 2.51 -6.07
N ILE A 198 10.78 3.72 -6.46
CA ILE A 198 9.83 4.77 -6.79
C ILE A 198 10.23 5.43 -8.11
N VAL A 199 9.28 5.57 -9.02
CA VAL A 199 9.43 6.33 -10.27
C VAL A 199 8.63 7.61 -10.14
N LEU A 200 9.27 8.76 -10.31
CA LEU A 200 8.68 10.09 -10.12
C LEU A 200 8.46 10.79 -11.46
N ASN A 201 7.42 11.61 -11.54
CA ASN A 201 7.21 12.54 -12.65
C ASN A 201 7.88 13.91 -12.45
N LYS A 202 8.60 14.11 -11.33
CA LYS A 202 9.35 15.32 -10.98
C LYS A 202 10.69 14.94 -10.35
N ASP A 203 11.72 15.74 -10.62
CA ASP A 203 13.02 15.62 -9.94
C ASP A 203 12.85 15.79 -8.42
N MET A 204 13.61 15.03 -7.65
CA MET A 204 13.69 15.18 -6.20
C MET A 204 14.19 16.57 -5.85
N CYS A 205 13.70 17.10 -4.73
CA CYS A 205 14.15 18.41 -4.29
C CYS A 205 15.62 18.35 -3.85
N SER A 206 16.38 19.35 -4.30
CA SER A 206 17.80 19.54 -3.96
C SER A 206 18.04 20.92 -3.32
N GLY A 207 19.07 21.02 -2.48
CA GLY A 207 19.51 22.29 -1.87
C GLY A 207 18.94 22.59 -0.47
N GLN A 208 19.23 23.80 0.03
CA GLN A 208 18.97 24.25 1.41
C GLN A 208 17.49 24.30 1.83
N ARG A 209 16.54 24.34 0.88
CA ARG A 209 15.10 24.51 1.16
C ARG A 209 14.30 23.20 1.19
N GLY A 210 14.95 22.07 0.94
CA GLY A 210 14.28 20.77 0.95
C GLY A 210 15.20 19.68 0.45
N ASN A 211 15.81 18.94 1.37
CA ASN A 211 16.67 17.82 1.04
C ASN A 211 15.89 16.52 1.22
N CYS A 212 15.10 16.17 0.20
CA CYS A 212 14.32 14.93 0.20
C CYS A 212 15.22 13.70 0.36
N TYR A 213 16.43 13.76 -0.20
CA TYR A 213 17.41 12.70 -0.03
C TYR A 213 17.77 12.49 1.45
N GLN A 214 18.08 13.55 2.19
CA GLN A 214 18.33 13.46 3.64
C GLN A 214 17.08 13.03 4.42
N ALA A 215 15.90 13.53 4.04
CA ALA A 215 14.65 13.16 4.71
C ALA A 215 14.37 11.66 4.58
N VAL A 216 14.50 11.12 3.36
CA VAL A 216 14.35 9.68 3.10
C VAL A 216 15.36 8.88 3.90
N ARG A 217 16.65 9.26 3.91
CA ARG A 217 17.68 8.58 4.72
C ARG A 217 17.34 8.56 6.20
N ALA A 218 16.82 9.68 6.72
CA ALA A 218 16.51 9.86 8.13
C ALA A 218 15.26 9.09 8.57
N ILE A 219 14.33 8.80 7.66
CA ILE A 219 13.12 8.02 7.93
C ILE A 219 13.39 6.52 7.79
N LEU A 220 14.07 6.10 6.72
CA LEU A 220 14.27 4.68 6.44
C LEU A 220 15.10 4.01 7.53
N PRO A 221 14.67 2.83 8.04
CA PRO A 221 15.47 2.03 8.95
C PRO A 221 16.82 1.64 8.35
N ARG A 222 17.84 1.50 9.20
CA ARG A 222 19.12 0.91 8.78
C ARG A 222 18.91 -0.47 8.17
N GLY A 223 19.57 -0.71 7.03
CA GLY A 223 19.40 -1.92 6.23
C GLY A 223 18.31 -1.79 5.16
N SER A 224 17.44 -0.78 5.23
CA SER A 224 16.48 -0.50 4.16
C SER A 224 17.09 0.33 3.03
N THR A 225 16.63 0.09 1.80
CA THR A 225 17.08 0.80 0.59
C THR A 225 15.89 1.25 -0.25
N LEU A 226 15.89 2.53 -0.66
CA LEU A 226 14.94 3.08 -1.63
C LEU A 226 15.68 3.46 -2.91
N VAL A 227 15.20 2.96 -4.04
CA VAL A 227 15.70 3.29 -5.39
C VAL A 227 14.74 4.30 -6.03
N VAL A 228 15.24 5.50 -6.36
CA VAL A 228 14.42 6.58 -6.92
C VAL A 228 14.79 6.81 -8.38
N TRP A 229 13.80 6.73 -9.27
CA TRP A 229 13.90 7.08 -10.67
C TRP A 229 13.24 8.42 -10.93
N GLU A 230 14.06 9.44 -11.13
CA GLU A 230 13.64 10.78 -11.51
C GLU A 230 13.31 10.85 -13.02
N PRO A 231 12.49 11.82 -13.47
CA PRO A 231 12.13 11.97 -14.87
C PRO A 231 13.36 12.20 -15.76
N GLY A 232 13.43 11.47 -16.87
CA GLY A 232 14.50 11.63 -17.88
C GLY A 232 15.91 11.18 -17.46
N LYS A 233 16.14 10.80 -16.20
CA LYS A 233 17.47 10.30 -15.76
C LYS A 233 17.75 8.90 -16.31
N GLN A 234 19.03 8.66 -16.61
CA GLN A 234 19.51 7.39 -17.14
C GLN A 234 19.81 6.36 -16.04
N HIS A 235 20.04 6.81 -14.81
CA HIS A 235 20.36 5.97 -13.67
C HIS A 235 19.51 6.40 -12.48
N PRO A 236 19.13 5.47 -11.59
CA PRO A 236 18.39 5.81 -10.38
C PRO A 236 19.33 6.39 -9.32
N VAL A 237 18.74 7.12 -8.38
CA VAL A 237 19.36 7.49 -7.12
C VAL A 237 19.06 6.41 -6.09
N THR A 238 20.08 5.78 -5.53
CA THR A 238 19.92 4.82 -4.43
C THR A 238 20.11 5.51 -3.09
N ILE A 239 19.15 5.33 -2.19
CA ILE A 239 19.11 5.96 -0.87
C ILE A 239 19.06 4.85 0.20
N HIS A 240 20.02 4.87 1.12
CA HIS A 240 20.11 3.90 2.21
C HIS A 240 19.65 4.52 3.54
N GLY A 241 18.88 3.77 4.31
CA GLY A 241 18.34 4.22 5.59
C GLY A 241 19.39 4.33 6.70
N GLU A 242 19.21 5.35 7.54
CA GLU A 242 20.07 5.68 8.68
C GLU A 242 19.30 5.72 10.00
N ALA A 243 17.97 5.59 9.96
CA ALA A 243 17.15 5.63 11.16
C ALA A 243 17.51 4.46 12.08
N ARG A 244 17.65 4.76 13.38
CA ARG A 244 17.82 3.73 14.40
C ARG A 244 16.47 3.01 14.61
N PRO A 245 16.49 1.72 15.00
CA PRO A 245 15.29 0.98 15.39
C PRO A 245 14.51 1.68 16.49
#